data_AF-Q54754-F1
#
_entry.id   AF-Q54754-F1
#
_cell.length_a   1.000
_cell.length_b   1.000
_cell.length_c   1.000
_cell.angle_alpha   90.00
_cell.angle_beta   90.00
_cell.angle_gamma   90.00
#
_symmetry.space_group_name_H-M   'P 1'
#
loop_
_entity.id
_entity.type
_entity.pdbx_description
1 polymer ?
#
loop_
_entity_poly.entity_id
_entity_poly.type
_entity_poly.pdbx_seq_one_letter_code
_entity_poly.pdbx_strand_id
1 'polypeptide(L)'
;MDILILSNGPGEVATWVRPVVKALRQQLGDNRDRLRLSLVLAPCSNGTGQEAAAAARYPELDRIQAVEHFWPFLLWGKTADNWDWRSQGLVIFLGGDQFFALWIARRLGYRCLIYAEWEARWTGWADAFAVMTPQVIEKAPQKDRHKFQLVGDLMAEVSAQAGSESTRSRVGLLPGS
;
A
#
# COMPACT_ATOMS: atom_id res chain seq x y z
N MET A 1 2.47 -14.79 7.36
CA MET A 1 3.06 -13.45 7.17
C MET A 1 1.94 -12.42 7.28
N ASP A 2 2.23 -11.24 7.82
CA ASP A 2 1.32 -10.09 7.79
C ASP A 2 1.84 -9.02 6.83
N ILE A 3 0.98 -8.45 6.00
CA ILE A 3 1.26 -7.24 5.25
C ILE A 3 0.36 -6.14 5.78
N LEU A 4 0.96 -5.05 6.24
CA LEU A 4 0.27 -3.87 6.75
C LEU A 4 0.45 -2.74 5.75
N ILE A 5 -0.65 -2.23 5.22
CA ILE A 5 -0.67 -1.11 4.29
C ILE A 5 -1.05 0.15 5.07
N LEU A 6 -0.26 1.21 4.94
CA LEU A 6 -0.54 2.53 5.50
C LEU A 6 -0.99 3.48 4.39
N SER A 7 -2.15 4.11 4.58
CA SER A 7 -2.71 5.13 3.68
C SER A 7 -3.48 6.17 4.49
N ASN A 8 -3.62 7.40 4.00
CA ASN A 8 -4.22 8.50 4.75
C ASN A 8 -5.59 8.95 4.23
N GLY A 9 -5.88 8.72 2.94
CA GLY A 9 -6.83 9.57 2.22
C GLY A 9 -7.77 8.77 1.33
N PRO A 10 -8.97 9.29 1.06
CA PRO A 10 -9.98 8.60 0.27
C PRO A 10 -9.50 8.34 -1.17
N GLY A 11 -8.75 9.29 -1.74
CA GLY A 11 -8.11 9.15 -3.04
C GLY A 11 -7.15 7.95 -3.04
N GLU A 12 -6.18 7.96 -2.13
CA GLU A 12 -5.16 6.91 -2.00
C GLU A 12 -5.75 5.51 -1.75
N VAL A 13 -6.81 5.41 -0.94
CA VAL A 13 -7.49 4.13 -0.68
C VAL A 13 -8.12 3.59 -1.96
N ALA A 14 -8.78 4.46 -2.75
CA ALA A 14 -9.42 4.06 -3.99
C ALA A 14 -8.42 3.79 -5.13
N THR A 15 -7.35 4.59 -5.21
CA THR A 15 -6.37 4.53 -6.29
C THR A 15 -5.27 3.51 -5.99
N TRP A 16 -4.64 3.55 -4.83
CA TRP A 16 -3.45 2.75 -4.55
C TRP A 16 -3.75 1.50 -3.74
N VAL A 17 -4.52 1.61 -2.65
CA VAL A 17 -4.76 0.44 -1.78
C VAL A 17 -5.49 -0.66 -2.55
N ARG A 18 -6.59 -0.33 -3.24
CA ARG A 18 -7.42 -1.31 -3.95
C ARG A 18 -6.65 -2.20 -4.94
N PRO A 19 -5.85 -1.67 -5.88
CA PRO A 19 -5.11 -2.54 -6.78
C PRO A 19 -3.94 -3.26 -6.14
N VAL A 20 -3.27 -2.64 -5.15
CA VAL A 20 -2.18 -3.32 -4.42
C VAL A 20 -2.70 -4.57 -3.71
N VAL A 21 -3.82 -4.47 -2.98
CA VAL A 21 -4.36 -5.64 -2.26
C VAL A 21 -4.81 -6.74 -3.22
N LYS A 22 -5.36 -6.37 -4.39
CA LYS A 22 -5.71 -7.32 -5.45
C LYS A 22 -4.50 -8.05 -6.01
N ALA A 23 -3.46 -7.30 -6.41
CA ALA A 23 -2.23 -7.88 -6.93
C ALA A 23 -1.54 -8.78 -5.90
N LEU A 24 -1.52 -8.37 -4.63
CA LEU A 24 -0.98 -9.20 -3.55
C LEU A 24 -1.73 -10.52 -3.40
N ARG A 25 -3.07 -10.51 -3.48
CA ARG A 25 -3.87 -11.74 -3.46
C ARG A 25 -3.65 -12.62 -4.68
N GLN A 26 -3.57 -12.04 -5.86
CA GLN A 26 -3.27 -12.77 -7.10
C GLN A 26 -1.90 -13.44 -7.07
N GLN A 27 -0.88 -12.77 -6.53
CA GLN A 27 0.50 -13.28 -6.53
C GLN A 27 0.82 -14.20 -5.34
N LEU A 28 0.27 -13.91 -4.16
CA LEU A 28 0.63 -14.59 -2.90
C LEU A 28 -0.49 -15.51 -2.39
N GLY A 29 -1.67 -15.46 -3.00
CA GLY A 29 -2.83 -16.28 -2.71
C GLY A 29 -3.78 -15.71 -1.66
N ASP A 30 -4.97 -16.32 -1.61
CA ASP A 30 -6.10 -15.91 -0.75
C ASP A 30 -6.14 -16.60 0.62
N ASN A 31 -5.16 -17.47 0.93
CA ASN A 31 -5.15 -18.19 2.20
C ASN A 31 -4.79 -17.25 3.38
N ARG A 32 -5.82 -16.85 4.14
CA ARG A 32 -5.72 -15.95 5.31
C ARG A 32 -4.89 -16.54 6.46
N ASP A 33 -4.79 -17.86 6.56
CA ASP A 33 -3.91 -18.54 7.52
C ASP A 33 -2.43 -18.44 7.13
N ARG A 34 -2.12 -18.09 5.88
CA ARG A 34 -0.74 -17.86 5.42
C ARG A 34 -0.39 -16.39 5.24
N LEU A 35 -1.35 -15.59 4.76
CA LEU A 35 -1.18 -14.18 4.46
C LEU A 35 -2.35 -13.37 4.96
N ARG A 36 -2.08 -12.41 5.86
CA ARG A 36 -3.08 -11.41 6.27
C ARG A 36 -2.74 -10.04 5.70
N LEU A 37 -3.69 -9.41 5.02
CA LEU A 37 -3.60 -8.04 4.54
C LEU A 37 -4.36 -7.13 5.49
N SER A 38 -3.66 -6.18 6.11
CA SER A 38 -4.24 -5.23 7.06
C SER A 38 -4.07 -3.81 6.53
N LEU A 39 -5.12 -2.99 6.57
CA LEU A 39 -5.05 -1.56 6.25
C LEU A 39 -5.07 -0.75 7.54
N VAL A 40 -4.17 0.22 7.67
CA VAL A 40 -4.19 1.21 8.74
C VAL A 40 -4.37 2.58 8.10
N LEU A 41 -5.36 3.33 8.56
CA LEU A 41 -5.64 4.69 8.09
C LEU A 41 -4.93 5.71 8.97
N ALA A 42 -4.06 6.51 8.36
CA ALA A 42 -3.37 7.61 9.01
C ALA A 42 -4.22 8.90 8.99
N PRO A 43 -4.04 9.82 9.95
CA PRO A 43 -4.71 11.12 9.96
C PRO A 43 -4.42 11.92 8.68
N CYS A 44 -5.47 12.47 8.08
CA CYS A 44 -5.39 13.35 6.92
C CYS A 44 -6.29 14.56 7.14
N SER A 45 -5.80 15.77 6.81
CA SER A 45 -6.57 17.01 6.90
C SER A 45 -7.79 17.01 5.96
N ASN A 46 -7.73 16.23 4.89
CA ASN A 46 -8.74 16.15 3.84
C ASN A 46 -9.57 14.85 3.92
N GLY A 47 -9.49 14.13 5.05
CA GLY A 47 -10.26 12.91 5.28
C GLY A 47 -11.76 13.20 5.32
N THR A 48 -12.55 12.29 4.74
CA THR A 48 -14.02 12.33 4.73
C THR A 48 -14.64 11.58 5.91
N GLY A 49 -13.84 10.79 6.63
CA GLY A 49 -14.31 9.92 7.72
C GLY A 49 -14.99 8.63 7.23
N GLN A 50 -15.08 8.42 5.92
CA GLN A 50 -15.72 7.25 5.30
C GLN A 50 -14.72 6.25 4.71
N GLU A 51 -13.42 6.51 4.84
CA GLU A 51 -12.35 5.72 4.24
C GLU A 51 -12.36 4.28 4.77
N ALA A 52 -12.58 4.09 6.08
CA ALA A 52 -12.67 2.76 6.68
C ALA A 52 -13.86 1.97 6.12
N ALA A 53 -15.01 2.62 5.96
CA ALA A 53 -16.21 2.01 5.39
C ALA A 53 -16.05 1.69 3.90
N ALA A 54 -15.34 2.52 3.15
CA ALA A 54 -15.01 2.26 1.75
C ALA A 54 -14.04 1.08 1.62
N ALA A 55 -12.99 1.03 2.44
CA ALA A 55 -12.01 -0.05 2.46
C ALA A 55 -12.63 -1.38 2.91
N ALA A 56 -13.65 -1.36 3.79
CA ALA A 56 -14.37 -2.56 4.21
C ALA A 56 -15.09 -3.28 3.07
N ARG A 57 -15.28 -2.61 1.92
CA ARG A 57 -15.84 -3.22 0.71
C ARG A 57 -14.80 -4.00 -0.11
N TYR A 58 -13.53 -3.99 0.28
CA TYR A 58 -12.46 -4.72 -0.39
C TYR A 58 -12.29 -6.09 0.26
N PRO A 59 -12.79 -7.19 -0.35
CA PRO A 59 -12.73 -8.53 0.25
C PRO A 59 -11.29 -9.05 0.44
N GLU A 60 -10.32 -8.43 -0.24
CA GLU A 60 -8.91 -8.76 -0.14
C GLU A 60 -8.31 -8.38 1.22
N LEU A 61 -8.87 -7.37 1.89
CA LEU A 61 -8.45 -6.93 3.22
C LEU A 61 -9.04 -7.84 4.31
N ASP A 62 -8.19 -8.22 5.26
CA ASP A 62 -8.61 -9.00 6.44
C ASP A 62 -8.99 -8.12 7.61
N ARG A 63 -8.29 -6.99 7.75
CA ARG A 63 -8.37 -6.14 8.93
C ARG A 63 -8.20 -4.68 8.52
N ILE A 64 -8.96 -3.80 9.14
CA ILE A 64 -8.96 -2.36 8.84
C ILE A 64 -8.93 -1.59 10.15
N GLN A 65 -7.93 -0.74 10.31
CA GLN A 65 -7.84 0.17 11.44
C GLN A 65 -8.24 1.57 10.97
N ALA A 66 -9.37 2.04 11.50
CA ALA A 66 -9.84 3.39 11.26
C ALA A 66 -8.94 4.45 11.93
N VAL A 67 -9.02 5.69 11.44
CA VAL A 67 -8.12 6.79 11.78
C VAL A 67 -8.20 7.20 13.25
N GLU A 68 -9.35 7.02 13.90
CA GLU A 68 -9.61 7.38 15.30
C GLU A 68 -8.72 6.57 16.26
N HIS A 69 -8.29 5.40 15.82
CA HIS A 69 -7.46 4.47 16.58
C HIS A 69 -6.00 4.47 16.12
N PHE A 70 -5.64 5.35 15.18
CA PHE A 70 -4.28 5.44 14.66
C PHE A 70 -3.25 5.81 15.73
N TRP A 71 -3.50 6.89 16.48
CA TRP A 71 -2.57 7.35 17.51
C TRP A 71 -2.40 6.34 18.64
N PRO A 72 -3.48 5.71 19.16
CA PRO A 72 -3.34 4.62 20.12
C PRO A 72 -2.44 3.49 19.63
N PHE A 73 -2.60 3.10 18.37
CA PHE A 73 -1.77 2.07 17.74
C PHE A 73 -0.32 2.52 17.58
N LEU A 74 -0.08 3.73 17.07
CA LEU A 74 1.27 4.24 16.84
C LEU A 74 2.07 4.36 18.15
N LEU A 75 1.43 4.87 19.21
CA LEU A 75 2.09 5.17 20.49
C LEU A 75 2.19 3.94 21.40
N TRP A 76 1.10 3.18 21.56
CA TRP A 76 1.03 2.05 22.50
C TRP A 76 0.97 0.68 21.84
N GLY A 77 0.87 0.60 20.51
CA GLY A 77 0.74 -0.68 19.79
C GLY A 77 -0.65 -1.30 19.90
N LYS A 78 -1.63 -0.57 20.42
CA LYS A 78 -2.99 -1.06 20.64
C LYS A 78 -3.86 -0.74 19.43
N THR A 79 -4.24 -1.77 18.70
CA THR A 79 -5.29 -1.66 17.67
C THR A 79 -6.66 -1.74 18.32
N ALA A 80 -7.71 -1.30 17.61
CA ALA A 80 -9.08 -1.31 18.12
C ALA A 80 -9.53 -2.71 18.55
N ASP A 81 -9.18 -3.73 17.75
CA ASP A 81 -9.58 -5.12 18.03
C ASP A 81 -8.44 -5.95 18.64
N ASN A 82 -7.41 -5.33 19.23
CA ASN A 82 -6.26 -6.02 19.85
C ASN A 82 -5.64 -7.11 18.95
N TRP A 83 -5.36 -6.74 17.71
CA TRP A 83 -4.79 -7.61 16.69
C TRP A 83 -3.53 -8.31 17.17
N ASP A 84 -3.48 -9.61 16.95
CA ASP A 84 -2.26 -10.39 17.00
C ASP A 84 -1.43 -10.13 15.74
N TRP A 85 -0.11 -10.04 15.90
CA TRP A 85 0.84 -9.88 14.80
C TRP A 85 1.68 -11.13 14.68
N ARG A 86 1.96 -11.55 13.45
CA ARG A 86 2.86 -12.68 13.19
C ARG A 86 4.31 -12.27 13.41
N SER A 87 5.21 -13.25 13.48
CA SER A 87 6.65 -12.99 13.62
C SER A 87 7.31 -12.43 12.35
N GLN A 88 6.64 -12.53 11.20
CA GLN A 88 7.15 -12.06 9.91
C GLN A 88 6.09 -11.22 9.20
N GLY A 89 6.52 -10.06 8.72
CA GLY A 89 5.65 -9.16 7.98
C GLY A 89 6.37 -8.04 7.25
N LEU A 90 5.55 -7.29 6.51
CA LEU A 90 5.95 -6.16 5.68
C LEU A 90 4.98 -5.00 5.94
N VAL A 91 5.52 -3.80 6.12
CA VAL A 91 4.76 -2.55 6.10
C VAL A 91 4.94 -1.90 4.74
N ILE A 92 3.85 -1.60 4.05
CA ILE A 92 3.83 -0.89 2.77
C ILE A 92 3.23 0.50 3.02
N PHE A 93 4.03 1.53 2.84
CA PHE A 93 3.54 2.91 2.82
C PHE A 93 3.00 3.23 1.44
N LEU A 94 1.71 3.57 1.36
CA LEU A 94 1.08 4.10 0.17
C LEU A 94 0.72 5.57 0.31
N GLY A 95 0.58 6.09 1.54
CA GLY A 95 0.44 7.54 1.74
C GLY A 95 0.27 7.96 3.19
N GLY A 96 0.31 9.28 3.43
CA GLY A 96 0.47 9.86 4.78
C GLY A 96 1.89 10.34 5.06
N ASP A 97 2.31 10.20 6.31
CA ASP A 97 3.70 10.50 6.72
C ASP A 97 4.53 9.21 6.71
N GLN A 98 5.64 9.22 5.96
CA GLN A 98 6.57 8.09 5.86
C GLN A 98 7.14 7.67 7.23
N PHE A 99 7.28 8.61 8.17
CA PHE A 99 7.74 8.32 9.52
C PHE A 99 6.81 7.33 10.23
N PHE A 100 5.50 7.43 10.02
CA PHE A 100 4.55 6.53 10.66
C PHE A 100 4.74 5.08 10.21
N ALA A 101 4.91 4.85 8.91
CA ALA A 101 5.17 3.50 8.39
C ALA A 101 6.47 2.92 8.96
N LEU A 102 7.53 3.73 9.04
CA LEU A 102 8.81 3.32 9.61
C LEU A 102 8.69 2.97 11.09
N TRP A 103 7.97 3.80 11.85
CA TRP A 103 7.74 3.56 13.27
C TRP A 103 6.93 2.29 13.52
N ILE A 104 5.87 2.08 12.73
CA ILE A 104 5.05 0.86 12.78
C ILE A 104 5.90 -0.36 12.42
N ALA A 105 6.67 -0.30 11.34
CA ALA A 105 7.54 -1.41 10.92
C ALA A 105 8.54 -1.77 12.02
N ARG A 106 9.21 -0.77 12.59
CA ARG A 106 10.16 -0.97 13.69
C ARG A 106 9.49 -1.56 14.93
N ARG A 107 8.27 -1.11 15.27
CA ARG A 107 7.51 -1.62 16.41
C ARG A 107 7.12 -3.09 16.24
N LEU A 108 6.71 -3.47 15.03
CA LEU A 108 6.30 -4.83 14.70
C LEU A 108 7.48 -5.76 14.36
N GLY A 109 8.69 -5.22 14.20
CA GLY A 109 9.86 -5.98 13.75
C GLY A 109 9.76 -6.40 12.27
N TYR A 110 9.02 -5.63 11.47
CA TYR A 110 8.74 -5.90 10.06
C TYR A 110 9.65 -5.11 9.12
N ARG A 111 9.75 -5.59 7.88
CA ARG A 111 10.37 -4.80 6.80
C ARG A 111 9.49 -3.62 6.43
N CYS A 112 10.08 -2.54 5.94
CA CYS A 112 9.36 -1.34 5.48
C CYS A 112 9.65 -1.05 4.00
N LEU A 113 8.61 -1.10 3.18
CA LEU A 113 8.60 -0.66 1.78
C LEU A 113 7.85 0.67 1.68
N ILE A 114 8.47 1.67 1.06
CA ILE A 114 7.87 2.99 0.85
C ILE A 114 7.58 3.18 -0.64
N TYR A 115 6.31 3.37 -1.01
CA TYR A 115 5.96 3.94 -2.30
C TYR A 115 6.16 5.46 -2.24
N ALA A 116 7.11 5.98 -3.01
CA ALA A 116 7.46 7.40 -3.02
C ALA A 116 7.16 8.02 -4.39
N GLU A 117 6.19 8.93 -4.41
CA GLU A 117 5.78 9.68 -5.61
C GLU A 117 6.79 10.80 -5.92
N TRP A 118 7.10 11.64 -4.92
CA TRP A 118 7.91 12.85 -5.10
C TRP A 118 9.21 12.87 -4.28
N GLU A 119 9.17 12.33 -3.06
CA GLU A 119 10.27 12.38 -2.11
C GLU A 119 10.44 11.06 -1.35
N ALA A 120 11.69 10.63 -1.21
CA ALA A 120 12.06 9.52 -0.33
C ALA A 120 12.77 10.09 0.90
N ARG A 121 12.07 10.11 2.03
CA ARG A 121 12.60 10.54 3.32
C ARG A 121 13.06 9.32 4.12
N TRP A 122 13.93 9.54 5.10
CA TRP A 122 14.36 8.51 6.05
C TRP A 122 14.99 7.27 5.38
N THR A 123 15.76 7.46 4.31
CA THR A 123 16.35 6.39 3.48
C THR A 123 17.20 5.38 4.24
N GLY A 124 17.78 5.80 5.38
CA GLY A 124 18.54 4.91 6.25
C GLY A 124 17.68 3.92 7.05
N TRP A 125 16.39 4.20 7.25
CA TRP A 125 15.49 3.40 8.09
C TRP A 125 14.56 2.49 7.28
N ALA A 126 14.22 2.86 6.05
CA ALA A 126 13.45 2.00 5.17
C ALA A 126 14.32 0.86 4.59
N ASP A 127 13.69 -0.28 4.32
CA ASP A 127 14.34 -1.42 3.67
C ASP A 127 14.34 -1.28 2.15
N ALA A 128 13.25 -0.76 1.57
CA ALA A 128 13.11 -0.60 0.14
C ALA A 128 12.22 0.62 -0.22
N PHE A 129 12.45 1.17 -1.42
CA PHE A 129 11.65 2.23 -2.01
C PHE A 129 11.16 1.81 -3.39
N ALA A 130 9.84 1.82 -3.59
CA ALA A 130 9.23 1.78 -4.90
C ALA A 130 8.98 3.22 -5.34
N VAL A 131 9.62 3.68 -6.41
CA VAL A 131 9.51 5.07 -6.85
C VAL A 131 8.78 5.20 -8.17
N MET A 132 8.00 6.28 -8.30
CA MET A 132 7.28 6.60 -9.52
C MET A 132 8.21 7.14 -10.60
N THR A 133 9.25 7.91 -10.21
CA THR A 133 10.10 8.64 -11.16
C THR A 133 11.59 8.47 -10.84
N PRO A 134 12.47 8.42 -11.86
CA PRO A 134 13.92 8.29 -11.65
C PRO A 134 14.52 9.45 -10.84
N GLN A 135 13.91 10.64 -10.91
CA GLN A 135 14.37 11.85 -10.23
C GLN A 135 14.42 11.67 -8.70
N VAL A 136 13.55 10.82 -8.14
CA VAL A 136 13.57 10.50 -6.70
C VAL A 136 14.85 9.74 -6.33
N ILE A 137 15.33 8.86 -7.22
CA ILE A 137 16.57 8.08 -7.02
C ILE A 137 17.80 8.98 -7.09
N GLU A 138 17.81 9.95 -8.01
CA GLU A 138 18.91 10.89 -8.18
C GLU A 138 19.13 11.75 -6.93
N LYS A 139 18.02 12.20 -6.31
CA LYS A 139 18.02 12.94 -5.05
C LYS A 139 18.39 12.09 -3.83
N ALA A 140 18.31 10.76 -3.94
CA ALA A 140 18.64 9.88 -2.83
C ALA A 140 20.15 9.81 -2.57
N PRO A 141 20.58 9.69 -1.30
CA PRO A 141 21.99 9.47 -0.95
C PRO A 141 22.55 8.25 -1.68
N GLN A 142 23.75 8.38 -2.27
CA GLN A 142 24.36 7.34 -3.10
C GLN A 142 24.42 5.97 -2.38
N LYS A 143 24.70 5.97 -1.07
CA LYS A 143 24.74 4.76 -0.24
C LYS A 143 23.42 3.99 -0.20
N ASP A 144 22.28 4.68 -0.34
CA ASP A 144 20.94 4.11 -0.18
C ASP A 144 20.26 3.83 -1.53
N ARG A 145 20.83 4.30 -2.66
CA ARG A 145 20.24 4.13 -4.01
C ARG A 145 19.97 2.67 -4.39
N HIS A 146 20.73 1.72 -3.84
CA HIS A 146 20.51 0.29 -4.07
C HIS A 146 19.17 -0.23 -3.52
N LYS A 147 18.52 0.53 -2.62
CA LYS A 147 17.20 0.21 -2.06
C LYS A 147 16.04 0.66 -2.95
N PHE A 148 16.34 1.44 -4.01
CA PHE A 148 15.34 2.08 -4.84
C PHE A 148 15.08 1.25 -6.08
N GLN A 149 13.80 1.00 -6.34
CA GLN A 149 13.32 0.36 -7.56
C GLN A 149 12.32 1.29 -8.25
N LEU A 150 12.59 1.59 -9.52
CA LEU A 150 11.64 2.33 -10.35
C LEU A 150 10.48 1.39 -10.71
N VAL A 151 9.30 1.70 -10.18
CA VAL A 151 8.05 0.95 -10.44
C VAL A 151 7.12 1.76 -11.34
N GLY A 152 7.34 3.07 -11.46
CA GLY A 152 6.45 3.92 -12.24
C GLY A 152 5.16 4.23 -11.51
N ASP A 153 4.18 4.77 -12.23
CA ASP A 153 2.88 5.06 -11.65
C ASP A 153 2.12 3.76 -11.42
N LEU A 154 1.90 3.44 -10.14
CA LEU A 154 1.14 2.28 -9.71
C LEU A 154 -0.26 2.21 -10.35
N MET A 155 -0.85 3.35 -10.72
CA MET A 155 -2.12 3.42 -11.46
C MET A 155 -1.99 3.05 -12.94
N ALA A 156 -0.88 3.43 -13.58
CA ALA A 156 -0.66 3.18 -15.00
C ALA A 156 -0.46 1.68 -15.26
N GLU A 157 0.29 0.99 -14.41
CA GLU A 157 0.51 -0.46 -14.55
C GLU A 157 -0.75 -1.28 -14.25
N VAL A 158 -1.53 -0.89 -13.24
CA VAL A 158 -2.79 -1.55 -12.90
C VAL A 158 -3.82 -1.40 -14.02
N SER A 159 -3.90 -0.21 -14.63
CA SER A 159 -4.78 0.04 -15.77
C SER A 159 -4.36 -0.76 -17.00
N ALA A 160 -3.05 -0.94 -17.22
CA ALA A 160 -2.51 -1.76 -18.31
C ALA A 160 -2.80 -3.26 -18.11
N GLN A 161 -2.70 -3.78 -16.89
CA GLN A 161 -3.05 -5.17 -16.56
C GLN A 161 -4.57 -5.42 -16.64
N ALA A 162 -5.41 -4.48 -16.19
CA ALA A 162 -6.86 -4.57 -16.33
C ALA A 162 -7.34 -4.46 -17.80
N GLY A 163 -6.63 -3.69 -18.63
CA GLY A 163 -6.88 -3.62 -20.09
C GLY A 163 -6.44 -4.89 -20.83
N SER A 164 -5.39 -5.56 -20.34
CA SER A 164 -4.89 -6.82 -20.90
C SER A 164 -5.86 -7.99 -20.72
N GLU A 165 -6.67 -8.03 -19.67
CA GLU A 165 -7.69 -9.07 -19.46
C GLU A 165 -8.96 -8.86 -20.32
N SER A 166 -9.13 -7.69 -20.95
CA SER A 166 -10.27 -7.37 -21.82
C SER A 166 -10.03 -7.60 -23.31
N THR A 167 -8.91 -8.21 -23.70
CA THR A 167 -8.65 -8.53 -25.12
C THR A 167 -8.98 -9.99 -25.44
N ARG A 168 -10.19 -10.43 -25.06
CA ARG A 168 -10.91 -11.40 -25.90
C ARG A 168 -11.49 -10.60 -27.05
N SER A 169 -10.76 -10.63 -28.16
CA SER A 169 -11.08 -10.12 -29.48
C SER A 169 -12.59 -10.12 -29.74
N ARG A 170 -13.22 -8.96 -29.61
CA ARG A 170 -14.44 -8.66 -30.36
C ARG A 170 -14.03 -7.78 -31.52
N VAL A 171 -13.56 -8.44 -32.57
CA VAL A 171 -13.50 -7.86 -33.91
C VAL A 171 -14.94 -7.55 -34.30
N GLY A 172 -15.35 -6.30 -34.13
CA GLY A 172 -16.60 -5.80 -34.70
C GLY A 172 -16.38 -5.65 -36.21
N LEU A 173 -16.75 -6.67 -36.97
CA LEU A 173 -16.98 -6.52 -38.41
C LEU A 173 -18.21 -5.63 -38.58
N LEU A 174 -18.00 -4.39 -39.03
CA LEU A 174 -19.08 -3.59 -39.60
C LEU A 174 -19.30 -4.09 -41.04
N PRO A 175 -20.47 -4.69 -41.38
CA PRO A 175 -20.84 -4.84 -42.78
C PRO A 175 -21.10 -3.44 -43.33
N GLY A 176 -20.44 -3.12 -44.44
CA GLY A 176 -20.64 -1.86 -45.14
C GLY A 176 -22.04 -1.73 -45.73
N SER A 177 -22.43 -0.48 -45.94
CA SER A 177 -23.16 0.08 -47.08
C SER A 177 -23.06 1.60 -46.99
#